data_AF-A0A1W6BBE9-F1
#
_entry.id   AF-A0A1W6BBE9-F1
#
_cell.length_a   1.000
_cell.length_b   1.000
_cell.length_c   1.000
_cell.angle_alpha   90.00
_cell.angle_beta   90.00
_cell.angle_gamma   90.00
#
_symmetry.space_group_name_H-M   'P 1'
#
loop_
_entity.id
_entity.type
_entity.pdbx_description
1 polymer ?
#
loop_
_entity_poly.entity_id
_entity_poly.type
_entity_poly.pdbx_seq_one_letter_code
_entity_poly.pdbx_strand_id
1 'polypeptide(L)'
;MSPRDSVTSAPEKKRTRNREQPTPHKDRVRAYKARKRETHKEINVFVRPEVKEVLVKLCELKGITQADLLEMMIEAEARNSELL
;
A
#
# COMPACT_ATOMS: atom_id res chain seq x y z
N MET A 1 43.30 -35.81 -1.06
CA MET A 1 42.27 -35.24 -0.16
C MET A 1 42.89 -34.10 0.63
N SER A 2 42.49 -32.85 0.36
CA SER A 2 42.83 -31.70 1.22
C SER A 2 41.55 -31.18 1.91
N PRO A 3 41.56 -30.97 3.23
CA PRO A 3 40.40 -30.51 3.99
C PRO A 3 39.89 -29.14 3.58
N ARG A 4 38.56 -29.02 3.65
CA ARG A 4 37.76 -27.81 3.48
C ARG A 4 38.03 -26.86 4.63
N ASP A 5 38.37 -25.61 4.35
CA ASP A 5 38.11 -24.48 5.24
C ASP A 5 37.86 -23.22 4.41
N SER A 6 36.76 -23.23 3.65
CA SER A 6 36.13 -21.98 3.23
C SER A 6 35.42 -21.39 4.44
N VAL A 7 36.15 -20.60 5.21
CA VAL A 7 35.61 -19.69 6.22
C VAL A 7 34.73 -18.69 5.47
N THR A 8 33.49 -19.10 5.23
CA THR A 8 32.45 -18.20 4.74
C THR A 8 32.03 -17.46 5.98
N SER A 9 32.69 -16.35 6.26
CA SER A 9 32.25 -15.37 7.26
C SER A 9 30.95 -14.75 6.76
N ALA A 10 29.87 -15.53 6.79
CA ALA A 10 28.52 -14.99 6.73
C ALA A 10 28.39 -14.11 7.98
N PRO A 11 28.09 -12.81 7.84
CA PRO A 11 27.99 -11.93 8.99
C PRO A 11 26.91 -12.49 9.93
N GLU A 12 27.32 -12.72 11.17
CA GLU A 12 26.50 -13.29 12.23
C GLU A 12 25.25 -12.43 12.42
N LYS A 13 24.16 -12.91 11.83
CA LYS A 13 22.79 -12.38 11.94
C LYS A 13 22.69 -10.86 11.77
N LYS A 14 22.47 -10.41 10.53
CA LYS A 14 21.63 -9.21 10.31
C LYS A 14 20.21 -9.52 10.84
N ARG A 15 19.98 -9.34 12.14
CA ARG A 15 18.65 -9.33 12.78
C ARG A 15 17.92 -8.06 12.34
N THR A 16 17.39 -8.06 11.12
CA THR A 16 16.75 -6.87 10.52
C THR A 16 15.35 -6.55 11.06
N ARG A 17 14.81 -7.33 12.00
CA ARG A 17 13.60 -6.98 12.75
C ARG A 17 13.68 -7.45 14.20
N ASN A 18 13.37 -6.56 15.13
CA ASN A 18 13.24 -6.82 16.57
C ASN A 18 12.08 -7.80 16.79
N ARG A 19 12.34 -9.10 16.69
CA ARG A 19 11.32 -10.15 16.86
C ARG A 19 10.89 -10.30 18.32
N GLU A 20 11.74 -9.85 19.24
CA GLU A 20 11.54 -9.87 20.70
C GLU A 20 10.54 -8.79 21.16
N GLN A 21 10.40 -7.69 20.39
CA GLN A 21 9.38 -6.66 20.61
C GLN A 21 8.76 -6.25 19.27
N PRO A 22 7.74 -6.99 18.80
CA PRO A 22 7.02 -6.62 17.59
C PRO A 22 6.41 -5.23 17.75
N THR A 23 6.50 -4.41 16.71
CA THR A 23 5.78 -3.13 16.70
C THR A 23 4.28 -3.39 16.83
N PRO A 24 3.60 -2.73 17.79
CA PRO A 24 2.17 -2.89 17.97
C PRO A 24 1.42 -2.62 16.66
N HIS A 25 0.33 -3.36 16.43
CA HIS A 25 -0.48 -3.22 15.21
C HIS A 25 -0.89 -1.76 14.95
N LYS A 26 -1.26 -1.04 16.01
CA LYS A 26 -1.64 0.39 15.93
C LYS A 26 -0.50 1.26 15.39
N ASP A 27 0.72 1.06 15.88
CA ASP A 27 1.89 1.84 15.45
C ASP A 27 2.31 1.49 14.03
N ARG A 28 2.18 0.22 13.64
CA ARG A 28 2.39 -0.22 12.25
C ARG A 28 1.40 0.43 11.30
N VAL A 29 0.11 0.48 11.65
CA VAL A 29 -0.94 1.14 10.85
C VAL A 29 -0.67 2.64 10.76
N ARG A 30 -0.28 3.29 11.87
CA ARG A 30 0.07 4.71 11.88
C ARG A 30 1.26 5.00 10.97
N ALA A 31 2.34 4.22 11.09
CA ALA A 31 3.52 4.38 10.24
C ALA A 31 3.21 4.14 8.76
N TYR A 32 2.35 3.16 8.45
CA TYR A 32 1.88 2.94 7.07
C TYR A 32 1.11 4.15 6.52
N LYS A 33 0.16 4.68 7.30
CA LYS A 33 -0.61 5.88 6.91
C LYS A 33 0.28 7.10 6.73
N ALA A 34 1.29 7.30 7.61
CA ALA A 34 2.25 8.39 7.49
C ALA A 34 3.01 8.34 6.16
N ARG A 35 3.60 7.18 5.82
CA ARG A 35 4.29 7.00 4.53
C ARG A 35 3.38 7.20 3.33
N LYS A 36 2.11 6.75 3.41
CA LYS A 36 1.16 6.95 2.32
C LYS A 36 0.79 8.42 2.12
N ARG A 37 0.71 9.21 3.19
CA ARG A 37 0.43 10.66 3.13
C ARG A 37 1.55 11.49 2.50
N GLU A 38 2.78 10.99 2.49
CA GLU A 38 3.90 11.66 1.81
C GLU A 38 3.72 11.65 0.28
N THR A 39 3.03 10.65 -0.26
CA THR A 39 2.88 10.44 -1.71
C THR A 39 1.47 10.68 -2.21
N HIS A 40 0.45 10.50 -1.37
CA HIS A 40 -0.97 10.61 -1.74
C HIS A 40 -1.68 11.58 -0.78
N LYS A 41 -2.57 12.42 -1.32
CA LYS A 41 -3.47 13.26 -0.51
C LYS A 41 -4.78 12.53 -0.24
N GLU A 42 -5.29 12.65 0.99
CA GLU A 42 -6.54 12.00 1.41
C GLU A 42 -7.75 12.76 0.86
N ILE A 43 -8.72 12.04 0.30
CA ILE A 43 -10.01 12.56 -0.17
C ILE A 43 -11.11 12.01 0.73
N ASN A 44 -11.87 12.89 1.38
CA ASN A 44 -13.03 12.51 2.18
C ASN A 44 -14.31 12.95 1.48
N VAL A 45 -15.12 11.98 1.06
CA VAL A 45 -16.31 12.22 0.22
C VAL A 45 -17.52 11.47 0.76
N PHE A 46 -18.67 12.14 0.69
CA PHE A 46 -19.98 11.56 0.95
C PHE A 46 -20.71 11.40 -0.38
N VAL A 47 -21.18 10.20 -0.65
CA VAL A 47 -21.93 9.85 -1.86
C VAL A 47 -23.23 9.16 -1.47
N ARG A 48 -24.20 9.13 -2.40
CA ARG A 48 -25.46 8.42 -2.16
C ARG A 48 -25.21 6.92 -1.93
N PRO A 49 -25.98 6.26 -1.05
CA PRO A 49 -25.75 4.84 -0.70
C PRO A 49 -25.70 3.91 -1.92
N GLU A 50 -26.60 4.12 -2.88
CA GLU A 50 -26.76 3.27 -4.07
C GLU A 50 -25.52 3.37 -4.97
N VAL A 51 -24.93 4.57 -5.06
CA VAL A 51 -23.69 4.80 -5.81
C VAL A 51 -22.51 4.12 -5.12
N LYS A 52 -22.46 4.15 -3.78
CA LYS A 52 -21.43 3.46 -3.01
C LYS A 52 -21.50 1.95 -3.20
N GLU A 53 -22.70 1.37 -3.23
CA GLU A 53 -22.87 -0.06 -3.49
C GLU A 53 -22.36 -0.45 -4.88
N VAL A 54 -22.67 0.36 -5.90
CA VAL A 54 -22.14 0.15 -7.26
C VAL A 54 -20.62 0.27 -7.28
N LEU A 55 -20.05 1.28 -6.61
CA LEU A 55 -18.60 1.45 -6.51
C LEU A 55 -17.93 0.20 -5.92
N VAL A 56 -18.47 -0.34 -4.83
CA VAL A 56 -17.94 -1.56 -4.19
C VAL A 56 -17.99 -2.75 -5.14
N LYS A 57 -19.13 -2.99 -5.81
CA LYS A 57 -19.27 -4.07 -6.80
C LYS A 57 -18.29 -3.94 -7.97
N LEU A 58 -18.06 -2.71 -8.45
CA LEU A 58 -17.08 -2.44 -9.51
C LEU A 58 -15.64 -2.73 -9.06
N CYS A 59 -15.30 -2.40 -7.81
CA CYS A 59 -14.00 -2.72 -7.23
C CYS A 59 -13.78 -4.23 -7.13
N GLU A 60 -14.80 -4.97 -6.66
CA GLU A 60 -14.76 -6.43 -6.57
C GLU A 60 -14.60 -7.09 -7.94
N LEU A 61 -15.38 -6.65 -8.93
CA LEU A 61 -15.34 -7.20 -10.28
C LEU A 61 -13.98 -6.97 -10.97
N LYS A 62 -13.35 -5.82 -10.73
CA LYS A 62 -12.05 -5.47 -11.32
C LYS A 62 -10.86 -5.92 -10.47
N GLY A 63 -11.07 -6.35 -9.23
CA GLY A 63 -10.01 -6.73 -8.30
C GLY A 63 -9.10 -5.56 -7.87
N ILE A 64 -9.64 -4.34 -7.81
CA ILE A 64 -8.90 -3.11 -7.49
C ILE A 64 -9.47 -2.42 -6.25
N THR A 65 -8.73 -1.48 -5.67
CA THR A 65 -9.24 -0.73 -4.52
C THR A 65 -10.16 0.42 -4.95
N GLN A 66 -10.98 0.91 -4.01
CA GLN A 66 -11.85 2.08 -4.23
C GLN A 66 -11.04 3.32 -4.61
N ALA A 67 -9.84 3.49 -4.02
CA ALA A 67 -8.95 4.60 -4.34
C ALA A 67 -8.45 4.51 -5.79
N ASP A 68 -7.98 3.33 -6.20
CA ASP A 68 -7.48 3.13 -7.58
C ASP A 68 -8.58 3.37 -8.61
N LEU A 69 -9.81 2.91 -8.34
CA LEU A 69 -10.94 3.14 -9.22
C LEU A 69 -11.27 4.63 -9.33
N LEU A 70 -11.24 5.37 -8.21
CA LEU A 70 -11.46 6.81 -8.21
C LEU A 70 -10.35 7.56 -8.95
N GLU A 71 -9.07 7.19 -8.75
CA GLU A 71 -7.95 7.78 -9.48
C GLU A 71 -8.11 7.59 -10.99
N MET A 72 -8.42 6.36 -11.45
CA MET A 72 -8.65 6.10 -12.88
C MET A 72 -9.82 6.91 -13.45
N MET A 73 -10.92 7.04 -12.71
CA MET A 73 -12.09 7.82 -13.15
C MET A 73 -11.75 9.31 -13.24
N ILE A 74 -11.05 9.86 -12.23
CA ILE A 74 -10.65 11.27 -12.20
C ILE A 74 -9.64 11.56 -13.32
N GLU A 75 -8.64 10.69 -13.51
CA GLU A 75 -7.66 10.86 -14.58
C GLU A 75 -8.29 10.79 -15.97
N ALA A 76 -9.23 9.86 -16.19
CA ALA A 76 -9.93 9.76 -17.46
C ALA A 76 -10.74 11.03 -17.75
N GLU A 77 -11.45 11.55 -16.74
CA GLU A 77 -12.23 12.77 -16.88
C GLU A 77 -11.35 14.02 -17.05
N ALA A 78 -10.22 14.08 -16.34
CA ALA A 78 -9.26 15.17 -16.45
C ALA A 78 -8.63 15.24 -17.85
N ARG A 79 -8.27 14.08 -18.44
CA ARG A 79 -7.79 14.00 -19.82
C ARG A 79 -8.84 14.46 -20.83
N ASN A 80 -10.09 14.06 -20.62
CA ASN A 80 -11.20 14.50 -21.46
C ASN A 80 -11.47 16.01 -21.34
N SER A 81 -11.16 16.59 -20.18
CA SER A 81 -11.36 18.01 -19.87
C SER A 81 -10.11 18.88 -20.08
N GLU A 82 -9.02 18.31 -20.62
CA GLU A 82 -7.72 18.98 -20.82
C GLU A 82 -7.08 19.56 -19.53
N LEU A 83 -7.43 18.98 -18.37
CA LEU A 83 -6.85 19.35 -17.07
C LEU A 83 -5.58 18.57 -16.73
N LEU A 84 -5.35 17.45 -17.44
CA LEU A 84 -4.17 16.58 -17.41
C LEU A 84 -3.88 16.07 -18.81
#